data_AF-A0A9E0BT19-F1
#
_entry.id   AF-A0A9E0BT19-F1
#
_cell.length_a   1.000
_cell.length_b   1.000
_cell.length_c   1.000
_cell.angle_alpha   90.00
_cell.angle_beta   90.00
_cell.angle_gamma   90.00
#
_symmetry.space_group_name_H-M   'P 1'
#
loop_
_entity.id
_entity.type
_entity.pdbx_description
1 polymer ?
#
loop_
_entity_poly.entity_id
_entity_poly.type
_entity_poly.pdbx_seq_one_letter_code
_entity_poly.pdbx_strand_id
1 'polypeptide(L)'
;IALSPGAAGDRVTGGGATRAEALRHGPVVLRGQAGCDAPPPATEGEARPAAVRLELGVNRFHTDQAEAEAMDKALSARRPGARATAFAVISAGEDGRGRLKGVILNGRRTDLTWF
;
A
#
# COMPACT_ATOMS: atom_id res chain seq x y z
N ILE A 1 9.29 -8.10 -3.98
CA ILE A 1 8.20 -7.61 -4.86
C ILE A 1 8.82 -6.66 -5.88
N ALA A 2 8.41 -6.70 -7.13
CA ALA A 2 8.78 -5.70 -8.13
C ALA A 2 7.76 -4.57 -8.15
N LEU A 3 8.25 -3.34 -8.16
CA LEU A 3 7.42 -2.15 -8.31
C LEU A 3 7.88 -1.37 -9.53
N SER A 4 6.92 -0.78 -10.24
CA SER A 4 7.20 0.13 -11.35
C SER A 4 6.51 1.47 -11.13
N PRO A 5 7.11 2.59 -11.60
CA PRO A 5 6.50 3.90 -11.54
C PRO A 5 5.11 3.93 -12.18
N GLY A 6 4.17 4.62 -11.53
CA GLY A 6 2.82 4.87 -12.05
C GLY A 6 2.39 6.32 -11.85
N ALA A 7 1.30 6.72 -12.52
CA ALA A 7 0.82 8.12 -12.53
C ALA A 7 0.49 8.70 -11.13
N ALA A 8 0.21 7.85 -10.15
CA ALA A 8 -0.13 8.25 -8.77
C ALA A 8 0.90 7.77 -7.73
N GLY A 9 2.03 7.21 -8.19
CA GLY A 9 3.01 6.52 -7.35
C GLY A 9 3.35 5.13 -7.90
N ASP A 10 4.32 4.48 -7.27
CA ASP A 10 4.76 3.14 -7.63
C ASP A 10 3.63 2.11 -7.50
N ARG A 11 3.60 1.15 -8.42
CA ARG A 11 2.60 0.08 -8.49
C ARG A 11 3.28 -1.27 -8.48
N VAL A 12 2.60 -2.25 -7.90
CA VAL A 12 3.04 -3.65 -7.92
C VAL A 12 2.89 -4.20 -9.32
N THR A 13 3.99 -4.71 -9.87
CA THR A 13 3.99 -5.36 -11.19
C THR A 13 4.23 -6.86 -11.10
N GLY A 14 4.74 -7.36 -9.97
CA GLY A 14 4.85 -8.79 -9.72
C GLY A 14 5.71 -9.14 -8.51
N GLY A 15 5.92 -10.45 -8.34
CA GLY A 15 6.71 -11.01 -7.26
C GLY A 15 7.25 -12.38 -7.65
N GLY A 16 8.08 -12.95 -6.79
CA GLY A 16 8.64 -14.28 -6.98
C GLY A 16 9.16 -14.81 -5.65
N ALA A 17 9.28 -16.13 -5.53
CA ALA A 17 9.83 -16.77 -4.33
C ALA A 17 11.32 -16.44 -4.16
N THR A 18 12.00 -16.11 -5.27
CA THR A 18 13.38 -15.61 -5.26
C THR A 18 13.50 -14.21 -5.83
N ARG A 19 14.64 -13.55 -5.55
CA ARG A 19 14.97 -12.23 -6.13
C ARG A 19 15.04 -12.29 -7.66
N ALA A 20 15.63 -13.35 -8.21
CA ALA A 20 15.77 -13.53 -9.66
C ALA A 20 14.39 -13.62 -10.35
N GLU A 21 13.45 -14.33 -9.73
CA GLU A 21 12.08 -14.43 -10.24
C GLU A 21 11.35 -13.09 -10.16
N ALA A 22 11.46 -12.38 -9.04
CA ALA A 22 10.85 -11.06 -8.88
C ALA A 22 11.39 -10.04 -9.91
N LEU A 23 12.69 -10.09 -10.22
CA LEU A 23 13.32 -9.20 -11.22
C LEU A 23 12.77 -9.36 -12.63
N ARG A 24 12.15 -10.50 -12.97
CA ARG A 24 11.48 -10.69 -14.26
C ARG A 24 10.26 -9.79 -14.45
N HIS A 25 9.71 -9.25 -13.36
CA HIS A 25 8.52 -8.39 -13.36
C HIS A 25 8.86 -6.88 -13.29
N GLY A 26 10.13 -6.53 -13.09
CA GLY A 26 10.60 -5.15 -12.97
C GLY A 26 11.60 -4.94 -11.84
N PRO A 27 12.00 -3.68 -11.59
CA PRO A 27 12.93 -3.34 -10.51
C PRO A 27 12.41 -3.81 -9.14
N VAL A 28 13.26 -4.52 -8.41
CA VAL A 28 12.98 -4.95 -7.03
C VAL A 28 13.51 -3.90 -6.07
N VAL A 29 12.62 -3.02 -5.63
CA VAL A 29 12.91 -1.95 -4.66
C VAL A 29 12.76 -2.40 -3.20
N LEU A 30 11.91 -3.40 -2.91
CA LEU A 30 11.59 -3.83 -1.55
C LEU A 30 11.42 -5.36 -1.45
N ARG A 31 11.85 -5.93 -0.32
CA ARG A 31 11.42 -7.25 0.14
C ARG A 31 10.07 -7.13 0.84
N GLY A 32 9.18 -8.10 0.60
CA GLY A 32 7.82 -8.12 1.14
C GLY A 32 6.98 -9.17 0.41
N GLN A 33 5.69 -9.22 0.74
CA GLN A 33 4.71 -10.09 0.09
C GLN A 33 3.60 -9.27 -0.57
N ALA A 34 3.07 -9.80 -1.67
CA ALA A 34 1.87 -9.29 -2.31
C ALA A 34 0.87 -10.43 -2.44
N GLY A 35 -0.38 -10.18 -2.05
CA GLY A 35 -1.49 -11.12 -2.22
C GLY A 35 -2.59 -10.48 -3.08
N CYS A 36 -3.28 -11.30 -3.86
CA CYS A 36 -4.49 -10.87 -4.55
C CYS A 36 -5.70 -11.32 -3.74
N ASP A 37 -6.47 -10.37 -3.26
CA ASP A 37 -7.77 -10.61 -2.64
C ASP A 37 -8.82 -10.61 -3.76
N ALA A 38 -9.43 -11.78 -3.99
CA ALA A 38 -10.52 -11.91 -4.95
C ALA A 38 -11.67 -10.99 -4.53
N PRO A 39 -12.36 -10.37 -5.50
CA PRO A 39 -13.55 -9.60 -5.19
C PRO A 39 -14.61 -10.53 -4.59
N PRO A 40 -15.42 -10.06 -3.64
CA PRO A 40 -16.58 -10.83 -3.18
C PRO A 40 -17.51 -11.13 -4.37
N PRO A 41 -18.29 -12.22 -4.31
CA PRO A 41 -19.29 -12.53 -5.34
C PRO A 41 -20.18 -11.31 -5.57
N ALA A 42 -20.42 -10.96 -6.82
CA ALA A 42 -21.27 -9.82 -7.15
C ALA A 42 -22.70 -10.13 -6.66
N THR A 43 -23.21 -9.31 -5.75
CA THR A 43 -24.65 -9.20 -5.46
C THR A 43 -25.28 -8.24 -6.47
N GLU A 44 -26.58 -8.35 -6.72
CA GLU A 44 -27.33 -7.57 -7.71
C GLU A 44 -26.91 -6.09 -7.73
N GLY A 45 -26.09 -5.71 -8.73
CA GLY A 45 -25.67 -4.34 -8.99
C GLY A 45 -24.35 -3.85 -8.35
N GLU A 46 -23.71 -4.63 -7.48
CA GLU A 46 -22.48 -4.19 -6.80
C GLU A 46 -21.29 -5.13 -7.06
N ALA A 47 -20.63 -4.96 -8.20
CA ALA A 47 -19.32 -5.56 -8.44
C ALA A 47 -18.23 -4.73 -7.76
N ARG A 48 -17.51 -5.31 -6.80
CA ARG A 48 -16.31 -4.70 -6.20
C ARG A 48 -15.06 -5.15 -6.97
N PRO A 49 -14.04 -4.29 -7.14
CA PRO A 49 -12.80 -4.70 -7.80
C PRO A 49 -11.99 -5.66 -6.93
N ALA A 50 -11.20 -6.53 -7.56
CA ALA A 50 -10.14 -7.28 -6.87
C ALA A 50 -9.16 -6.30 -6.20
N ALA A 51 -8.62 -6.68 -5.05
CA ALA A 51 -7.62 -5.88 -4.36
C ALA A 51 -6.26 -6.59 -4.36
N VAL A 52 -5.19 -5.80 -4.44
CA VAL A 52 -3.84 -6.30 -4.16
C VAL A 52 -3.48 -5.83 -2.76
N ARG A 53 -3.22 -6.78 -1.87
CA ARG A 53 -2.68 -6.54 -0.54
C ARG A 53 -1.17 -6.55 -0.60
N LEU A 54 -0.54 -5.57 0.05
CA LEU A 54 0.91 -5.50 0.19
C LEU A 54 1.32 -5.59 1.65
N GLU A 55 2.23 -6.50 1.93
CA GLU A 55 2.84 -6.67 3.23
C GLU A 55 4.32 -6.30 3.13
N LEU A 56 4.63 -5.08 3.56
CA LEU A 56 5.96 -4.46 3.43
C LEU A 56 6.72 -4.41 4.77
N GLY A 57 6.30 -5.21 5.75
CA GLY A 57 6.92 -5.29 7.08
C GLY A 57 6.53 -4.19 8.05
N VAL A 58 5.50 -3.41 7.73
CA VAL A 58 4.94 -2.37 8.59
C VAL A 58 3.72 -2.94 9.31
N ASN A 59 3.87 -3.26 10.59
CA ASN A 59 2.81 -3.96 11.33
C ASN A 59 1.97 -3.02 12.19
N ARG A 60 2.54 -1.90 12.68
CA ARG A 60 1.89 -0.95 13.60
C ARG A 60 2.48 0.45 13.42
N PHE A 61 1.67 1.47 13.68
CA PHE A 61 2.13 2.83 13.91
C PHE A 61 1.30 3.47 15.02
N HIS A 62 1.87 4.47 15.70
CA HIS A 62 1.18 5.21 16.75
C HIS A 62 0.70 6.56 16.21
N THR A 63 -0.54 6.91 16.54
CA THR A 63 -1.18 8.18 16.23
C THR A 63 -2.24 8.43 17.31
N ASP A 64 -2.74 9.66 17.44
CA ASP A 64 -3.85 9.94 18.36
C ASP A 64 -5.19 9.39 17.83
N GLN A 65 -6.18 9.30 18.71
CA GLN A 65 -7.50 8.74 18.41
C GLN A 65 -8.19 9.49 17.27
N ALA A 66 -8.18 10.82 17.30
CA ALA A 66 -8.89 11.64 16.33
C ALA A 66 -8.27 11.51 14.94
N GLU A 67 -6.94 11.41 14.88
CA GLU A 67 -6.22 11.17 13.65
C GLU A 67 -6.46 9.74 13.15
N ALA A 68 -6.43 8.72 14.00
CA ALA A 68 -6.77 7.34 13.64
C ALA A 68 -8.19 7.22 13.03
N GLU A 69 -9.19 7.85 13.64
CA GLU A 69 -10.57 7.88 13.14
C GLU A 69 -10.69 8.60 11.80
N ALA A 70 -9.96 9.70 11.62
CA ALA A 70 -9.88 10.38 10.33
C ALA A 70 -9.24 9.49 9.25
N MET A 71 -8.24 8.68 9.60
CA MET A 71 -7.64 7.71 8.68
C MET A 71 -8.63 6.62 8.28
N ASP A 72 -9.30 6.01 9.24
CA ASP A 72 -10.27 4.94 9.01
C ASP A 72 -11.42 5.42 8.11
N LYS A 73 -11.96 6.61 8.41
CA LYS A 73 -13.01 7.23 7.59
C LYS A 73 -12.56 7.46 6.15
N ALA A 74 -11.34 7.97 5.95
CA ALA A 74 -10.81 8.23 4.61
C ALA A 74 -10.59 6.93 3.80
N LEU A 75 -10.11 5.87 4.46
CA LEU A 75 -9.89 4.56 3.84
C LEU A 75 -11.22 3.86 3.50
N SER A 76 -12.19 3.92 4.42
CA SER A 76 -13.52 3.31 4.26
C SER A 76 -14.37 3.99 3.18
N ALA A 77 -14.19 5.30 2.96
CA ALA A 77 -14.92 6.08 1.96
C ALA A 77 -14.42 5.87 0.51
N ARG A 78 -13.37 5.06 0.29
CA ARG A 78 -12.77 4.88 -1.03
C ARG A 78 -13.74 4.19 -2.00
N ARG A 79 -14.07 4.90 -3.08
CA ARG A 79 -14.87 4.35 -4.20
C ARG A 79 -13.95 3.77 -5.29
N PRO A 80 -14.35 2.67 -5.97
CA PRO A 80 -13.65 2.21 -7.15
C PRO A 80 -13.49 3.32 -8.19
N GLY A 81 -12.29 3.45 -8.77
CA GLY A 81 -11.98 4.48 -9.77
C GLY A 81 -11.79 5.91 -9.25
N ALA A 82 -12.13 6.20 -7.99
CA ALA A 82 -11.86 7.51 -7.40
C ALA A 82 -10.36 7.70 -7.13
N ARG A 83 -9.90 8.96 -7.19
CA ARG A 83 -8.52 9.33 -6.84
C ARG A 83 -8.22 8.89 -5.41
N ALA A 84 -7.05 8.28 -5.21
CA ALA A 84 -6.59 7.92 -3.87
C ALA A 84 -6.42 9.20 -3.01
N THR A 85 -7.02 9.19 -1.83
CA THR A 85 -6.96 10.28 -0.84
C THR A 85 -6.04 9.95 0.34
N ALA A 86 -5.62 8.69 0.44
CA ALA A 86 -4.72 8.19 1.47
C ALA A 86 -3.50 7.51 0.82
N PHE A 87 -2.29 7.84 1.29
CA PHE A 87 -1.02 7.26 0.83
C PHE A 87 -0.13 6.91 2.02
N ALA A 88 0.53 5.76 1.97
CA ALA A 88 1.63 5.43 2.88
C ALA A 88 2.96 5.89 2.27
N VAL A 89 3.80 6.56 3.06
CA VAL A 89 5.15 6.96 2.66
C VAL A 89 6.13 5.94 3.22
N ILE A 90 6.76 5.15 2.35
CA ILE A 90 7.65 4.05 2.74
C ILE A 90 9.03 4.31 2.18
N SER A 91 10.05 4.28 3.04
CA SER A 91 11.45 4.30 2.59
C SER A 91 11.97 2.87 2.40
N ALA A 92 12.72 2.64 1.33
CA ALA A 92 13.51 1.42 1.14
C ALA A 92 14.87 1.56 1.87
N GLY A 93 15.19 0.66 2.78
CA GLY A 93 16.54 0.56 3.35
C GLY A 93 17.49 -0.21 2.44
N GLU A 94 18.80 -0.05 2.66
CA GLU A 94 19.84 -0.84 1.97
C GLU A 94 19.70 -2.35 2.24
N ASP A 95 19.12 -2.71 3.38
CA ASP A 95 18.74 -4.09 3.73
C ASP A 95 17.55 -4.64 2.91
N GLY A 96 17.00 -3.82 2.02
CA GLY A 96 15.82 -4.11 1.20
C GLY A 96 14.52 -4.13 1.99
N ARG A 97 14.49 -3.65 3.24
CA ARG A 97 13.26 -3.60 4.06
C ARG A 97 12.56 -2.24 3.91
N GLY A 98 11.25 -2.28 3.77
CA GLY A 98 10.40 -1.10 3.84
C GLY A 98 10.28 -0.58 5.27
N ARG A 99 10.33 0.73 5.46
CA ARG A 99 10.06 1.40 6.75
C ARG A 99 9.01 2.48 6.52
N LEU A 100 7.92 2.44 7.27
CA LEU A 100 6.91 3.48 7.20
C LEU A 100 7.48 4.77 7.80
N LYS A 101 7.43 5.85 7.01
CA LYS A 101 7.90 7.18 7.39
C LYS A 101 6.75 8.12 7.69
N GLY A 102 5.58 7.88 7.10
CA GLY A 102 4.42 8.71 7.33
C GLY A 102 3.21 8.23 6.55
N VAL A 103 2.10 8.93 6.76
CA VAL A 103 0.85 8.75 6.02
C VAL A 103 0.42 10.12 5.50
N ILE A 104 -0.08 10.17 4.27
CA ILE A 104 -0.67 11.37 3.68
C ILE A 104 -2.16 11.13 3.53
N LEU A 105 -2.98 11.97 4.16
CA LEU A 105 -4.44 11.92 4.09
C LEU A 105 -4.99 13.27 3.67
N ASN A 106 -5.79 13.27 2.59
CA ASN A 106 -6.38 14.49 2.03
C ASN A 106 -5.33 15.61 1.79
N GLY A 107 -4.12 15.23 1.40
CA GLY A 107 -2.99 16.14 1.17
C GLY A 107 -2.21 16.56 2.43
N ARG A 108 -2.67 16.21 3.63
CA ARG A 108 -1.93 16.45 4.88
C ARG A 108 -1.03 15.27 5.19
N ARG A 109 0.26 15.54 5.41
CA ARG A 109 1.24 14.52 5.81
C ARG A 109 1.38 14.47 7.33
N THR A 110 1.38 13.26 7.86
CA THR A 110 1.74 12.93 9.24
C THR A 110 2.97 12.05 9.20
N ASP A 111 4.10 12.56 9.68
CA ASP A 111 5.30 11.76 9.84
C ASP A 111 5.19 10.90 11.09
N LEU A 112 5.66 9.66 10.98
CA LEU A 112 5.69 8.72 12.09
C LEU A 112 7.06 8.79 12.72
N THR A 113 7.21 9.69 13.69
CA THR A 113 8.36 9.69 14.58
C THR A 113 8.19 8.52 15.54
N TRP A 114 8.93 7.45 15.27
CA TRP A 114 9.23 6.46 16.30
C TRP A 114 10.11 7.18 17.33
N PHE A 115 9.65 7.25 18.58
CA PHE A 115 10.57 7.45 19.71
C PHE A 115 11.45 6.20 19.84
#